data_AF-X1QWX3-F1
#
_entry.id   AF-X1QWX3-F1
#
_cell.length_a   1.000
_cell.length_b   1.000
_cell.length_c   1.000
_cell.angle_alpha   90.00
_cell.angle_beta   90.00
_cell.angle_gamma   90.00
#
_symmetry.space_group_name_H-M   'P 1'
#
loop_
_entity.id
_entity.type
_entity.pdbx_description
1 polymer ?
#
loop_
_entity_poly.entity_id
_entity_poly.type
_entity_poly.pdbx_seq_one_letter_code
_entity_poly.pdbx_strand_id
1 'polypeptide(L)'
;HTYLIEETEITPYLYFTGLKGTGKSRSGQIANKLAYKCLLETMPTAPVLFRASELWHNALVIDEAKFWGSDMDRDLARIVMSRYKRGPKVSRVDMNKKGENNVDLFDVFGPLVICTESNIPEPIEDRTIKFQMKENESPEVENDWDLTTEQALIDLLTLFRAKFKGKELPKHEKLARRRVNEILSPLYKI
;
A
#
# COMPACT_ATOMS: atom_id res chain seq x y z
N HIS A 1 6.28 8.36 -5.13
CA HIS A 1 6.22 7.86 -3.74
C HIS A 1 6.95 6.53 -3.52
N THR A 2 6.44 5.38 -4.00
CA THR A 2 6.99 4.03 -3.66
C THR A 2 8.47 3.83 -4.03
N TYR A 3 8.95 4.50 -5.07
CA TYR A 3 10.36 4.49 -5.50
C TYR A 3 11.33 5.22 -4.57
N LEU A 4 10.84 5.97 -3.57
CA LEU A 4 11.65 6.63 -2.54
C LEU A 4 11.07 6.34 -1.14
N ILE A 5 10.46 5.18 -0.95
CA ILE A 5 9.79 4.80 0.29
C ILE A 5 10.75 4.76 1.50
N GLU A 6 12.04 4.54 1.25
CA GLU A 6 13.09 4.61 2.27
C GLU A 6 13.29 6.02 2.83
N GLU A 7 12.94 7.05 2.07
CA GLU A 7 13.09 8.45 2.46
C GLU A 7 11.84 9.02 3.16
N THR A 8 10.84 8.17 3.44
CA THR A 8 9.61 8.56 4.12
C THR A 8 9.36 7.73 5.37
N GLU A 9 8.82 8.38 6.40
CA GLU A 9 8.38 7.74 7.63
C GLU A 9 6.94 7.22 7.55
N ILE A 10 6.20 7.70 6.55
CA ILE A 10 4.75 7.52 6.43
C ILE A 10 4.40 7.30 4.97
N THR A 11 3.34 6.53 4.76
CA THR A 11 2.72 6.31 3.46
C THR A 11 1.19 6.30 3.62
N PRO A 12 0.44 7.02 2.78
CA PRO A 12 -1.00 6.87 2.75
C PRO A 12 -1.38 5.50 2.20
N TYR A 13 -2.57 5.04 2.55
CA TYR A 13 -3.24 3.96 1.83
C TYR A 13 -4.07 4.51 0.70
N LEU A 14 -4.22 3.75 -0.38
CA LEU A 14 -5.20 4.03 -1.42
C LEU A 14 -6.34 3.02 -1.30
N TYR A 15 -7.57 3.49 -1.36
CA TYR A 15 -8.74 2.61 -1.19
C TYR A 15 -9.74 2.86 -2.31
N PHE A 16 -9.76 1.96 -3.28
CA PHE A 16 -10.67 1.98 -4.42
C PHE A 16 -11.93 1.19 -4.06
N THR A 17 -13.07 1.88 -3.95
CA THR A 17 -14.35 1.28 -3.57
C THR A 17 -15.51 1.74 -4.44
N GLY A 18 -16.50 0.87 -4.63
CA GLY A 18 -17.61 1.04 -5.56
C GLY A 18 -18.18 -0.29 -6.02
N LEU A 19 -19.28 -0.26 -6.77
CA LEU A 19 -19.97 -1.45 -7.28
C LEU A 19 -19.08 -2.28 -8.21
N LYS A 20 -19.44 -3.54 -8.46
CA LYS A 20 -18.78 -4.41 -9.44
C LYS A 20 -18.71 -3.71 -10.81
N GLY A 21 -17.60 -3.90 -11.53
CA GLY A 21 -17.43 -3.32 -12.89
C GLY A 21 -16.93 -1.87 -12.93
N THR A 22 -16.70 -1.22 -11.79
CA THR A 22 -16.23 0.19 -11.73
C THR A 22 -14.70 0.36 -11.85
N GLY A 23 -13.96 -0.65 -12.30
CA GLY A 23 -12.52 -0.55 -12.54
C GLY A 23 -11.58 -0.62 -11.31
N LYS A 24 -12.08 -0.91 -10.10
CA LYS A 24 -11.28 -1.05 -8.87
C LYS A 24 -10.07 -1.98 -9.04
N SER A 25 -10.31 -3.21 -9.47
CA SER A 25 -9.28 -4.23 -9.68
C SER A 25 -8.25 -3.78 -10.71
N ARG A 26 -8.71 -3.12 -11.78
CA ARG A 26 -7.84 -2.53 -12.81
C ARG A 26 -6.93 -1.44 -12.24
N SER A 27 -7.44 -0.55 -11.39
CA SER A 27 -6.62 0.45 -10.68
C SER A 27 -5.56 -0.21 -9.80
N GLY A 28 -5.91 -1.27 -9.09
CA GLY A 28 -4.97 -2.06 -8.29
C GLY A 28 -3.88 -2.75 -9.14
N GLN A 29 -4.26 -3.34 -10.27
CA GLN A 29 -3.32 -3.97 -11.21
C GLN A 29 -2.33 -2.97 -11.81
N ILE A 30 -2.81 -1.78 -12.20
CA ILE A 30 -1.95 -0.69 -12.70
C ILE A 30 -0.99 -0.24 -11.59
N ALA A 31 -1.49 -0.05 -10.37
CA ALA A 31 -0.64 0.28 -9.22
C ALA A 31 0.43 -0.79 -8.99
N ASN A 32 0.07 -2.07 -9.10
CA ASN A 32 1.02 -3.19 -8.96
C ASN A 32 2.12 -3.18 -10.03
N LYS A 33 1.75 -2.92 -11.29
CA LYS A 33 2.68 -2.86 -12.42
C LYS A 33 3.68 -1.72 -12.28
N LEU A 34 3.22 -0.55 -11.83
CA LEU A 34 4.05 0.65 -11.78
C LEU A 34 4.83 0.79 -10.47
N ALA A 35 4.30 0.32 -9.33
CA ALA A 35 4.90 0.55 -8.03
C ALA A 35 6.18 -0.27 -7.78
N TYR A 36 7.15 0.35 -7.11
CA TYR A 36 8.39 -0.31 -6.75
C TYR A 36 8.15 -1.46 -5.77
N LYS A 37 8.62 -2.67 -6.12
CA LYS A 37 8.49 -3.91 -5.34
C LYS A 37 7.05 -4.14 -4.86
N CYS A 38 6.09 -4.14 -5.78
CA CYS A 38 4.71 -4.37 -5.41
C CYS A 38 4.34 -5.87 -5.44
N LEU A 39 3.60 -6.31 -4.44
CA LEU A 39 2.90 -7.59 -4.43
C LEU A 39 1.42 -7.34 -4.65
N LEU A 40 0.76 -8.21 -5.40
CA LEU A 40 -0.69 -8.25 -5.54
C LEU A 40 -1.21 -9.55 -4.95
N GLU A 41 -2.13 -9.42 -4.00
CA GLU A 41 -2.76 -10.55 -3.32
C GLU A 41 -4.28 -10.46 -3.47
N THR A 42 -4.96 -11.59 -3.45
CA THR A 42 -6.44 -11.64 -3.42
C THR A 42 -6.95 -12.23 -2.11
N MET A 43 -6.26 -13.24 -1.59
CA MET A 43 -6.57 -13.91 -0.34
C MET A 43 -5.31 -14.13 0.50
N PRO A 44 -4.65 -13.05 0.96
CA PRO A 44 -3.40 -13.18 1.69
C PRO A 44 -3.61 -13.80 3.08
N THR A 45 -2.61 -14.51 3.58
CA THR A 45 -2.55 -14.92 4.99
C THR A 45 -1.59 -14.02 5.77
N ALA A 46 -1.82 -13.82 7.06
CA ALA A 46 -0.97 -12.97 7.89
C ALA A 46 0.53 -13.38 7.84
N PRO A 47 0.91 -14.68 7.93
CA PRO A 47 2.29 -15.13 7.80
C PRO A 47 2.98 -14.73 6.51
N VAL A 48 2.27 -14.78 5.38
CA VAL A 48 2.82 -14.38 4.10
C VAL A 48 3.10 -12.87 4.10
N LEU A 49 2.14 -12.06 4.56
CA LEU A 49 2.27 -10.61 4.49
C LEU A 49 3.39 -10.04 5.36
N PHE A 50 3.50 -10.48 6.64
CA PHE A 50 4.54 -9.90 7.50
C PHE A 50 5.94 -10.37 7.11
N ARG A 51 6.11 -11.58 6.57
CA ARG A 51 7.41 -12.08 6.08
C ARG A 51 7.83 -11.40 4.79
N ALA A 52 6.89 -11.24 3.84
CA ALA A 52 7.15 -10.52 2.60
C ALA A 52 7.53 -9.05 2.88
N SER A 53 6.83 -8.42 3.82
CA SER A 53 7.12 -7.04 4.21
C SER A 53 8.51 -6.86 4.82
N GLU A 54 8.90 -7.75 5.75
CA GLU A 54 10.23 -7.73 6.35
C GLU A 54 11.33 -7.96 5.31
N LEU A 55 11.14 -8.94 4.42
CA LEU A 55 12.18 -9.33 3.46
C LEU A 55 12.36 -8.31 2.33
N TRP A 56 11.26 -7.75 1.82
CA TRP A 56 11.29 -6.95 0.60
C TRP A 56 10.98 -5.46 0.82
N HIS A 57 10.38 -5.10 1.95
CA HIS A 57 9.80 -3.77 2.20
C HIS A 57 8.87 -3.36 1.06
N ASN A 58 7.95 -4.27 0.71
CA ASN A 58 7.15 -4.22 -0.50
C ASN A 58 5.97 -3.23 -0.40
N ALA A 59 5.57 -2.67 -1.54
CA ALA A 59 4.21 -2.17 -1.71
C ALA A 59 3.25 -3.36 -1.81
N LEU A 60 2.00 -3.19 -1.38
CA LEU A 60 1.00 -4.25 -1.39
C LEU A 60 -0.29 -3.73 -2.03
N VAL A 61 -0.80 -4.47 -3.00
CA VAL A 61 -2.15 -4.35 -3.52
C VAL A 61 -2.93 -5.53 -3.01
N ILE A 62 -4.13 -5.28 -2.50
CA ILE A 62 -5.05 -6.36 -2.18
C ILE A 62 -6.39 -6.14 -2.84
N ASP A 63 -6.79 -7.11 -3.64
CA ASP A 63 -7.97 -7.07 -4.49
C ASP A 63 -9.01 -8.10 -4.05
N GLU A 64 -10.27 -7.67 -3.99
CA GLU A 64 -11.45 -8.49 -3.63
C GLU A 64 -11.45 -9.15 -2.24
N ALA A 65 -10.42 -8.98 -1.41
CA ALA A 65 -10.49 -9.55 -0.07
C ALA A 65 -11.58 -8.86 0.77
N LYS A 66 -12.39 -9.67 1.45
CA LYS A 66 -13.31 -9.21 2.50
C LYS A 66 -12.48 -8.83 3.73
N PHE A 67 -11.84 -7.67 3.63
CA PHE A 67 -10.90 -7.15 4.62
C PHE A 67 -11.53 -6.78 5.96
N TRP A 68 -12.84 -6.63 6.03
CA TRP A 68 -13.47 -6.05 7.21
C TRP A 68 -14.81 -6.73 7.44
N GLY A 69 -15.09 -7.09 8.68
CA GLY A 69 -16.28 -7.86 9.07
C GLY A 69 -15.96 -8.89 10.15
N SER A 70 -16.96 -9.68 10.51
CA SER A 70 -16.85 -10.75 11.52
C SER A 70 -15.81 -11.81 11.16
N ASP A 71 -15.64 -12.06 9.87
CA ASP A 71 -14.83 -13.16 9.35
C ASP A 71 -13.38 -12.72 9.06
N MET A 72 -13.06 -11.45 9.33
CA MET A 72 -11.73 -10.92 9.09
C MET A 72 -10.72 -11.48 10.09
N ASP A 73 -9.59 -11.95 9.57
CA ASP A 73 -8.45 -12.34 10.38
C ASP A 73 -7.90 -11.11 11.14
N ARG A 74 -7.94 -11.20 12.48
CA ARG A 74 -7.46 -10.14 13.38
C ARG A 74 -5.97 -9.84 13.16
N ASP A 75 -5.19 -10.83 12.76
CA ASP A 75 -3.78 -10.65 12.47
C ASP A 75 -3.55 -9.88 11.18
N LEU A 76 -4.34 -10.15 10.14
CA LEU A 76 -4.33 -9.35 8.91
C LEU A 76 -4.72 -7.90 9.20
N ALA A 77 -5.78 -7.69 9.98
CA ALA A 77 -6.19 -6.34 10.38
C ALA A 77 -5.07 -5.59 11.11
N ARG A 78 -4.35 -6.25 12.02
CA ARG A 78 -3.20 -5.65 12.74
C ARG A 78 -2.05 -5.27 11.81
N ILE A 79 -1.73 -6.12 10.84
CA ILE A 79 -0.72 -5.82 9.81
C ILE A 79 -1.15 -4.58 9.03
N VAL A 80 -2.39 -4.57 8.52
CA VAL A 80 -2.94 -3.45 7.76
C VAL A 80 -3.00 -2.17 8.59
N MET A 81 -3.30 -2.21 9.89
CA MET A 81 -3.29 -1.00 10.73
C MET A 81 -1.90 -0.44 10.98
N SER A 82 -0.87 -1.30 11.00
CA SER A 82 0.50 -0.95 11.39
C SER A 82 1.39 -0.53 10.22
N ARG A 83 0.96 -0.79 8.99
CA ARG A 83 1.77 -0.66 7.76
C ARG A 83 2.01 0.78 7.27
N TYR A 84 1.20 1.77 7.68
CA TYR A 84 1.25 3.14 7.14
C TYR A 84 2.40 4.00 7.68
N LYS A 85 2.99 3.62 8.83
CA LYS A 85 3.99 4.43 9.54
C LYS A 85 5.09 3.55 10.09
N ARG A 86 6.33 4.01 9.99
CA ARG A 86 7.51 3.30 10.54
C ARG A 86 7.46 3.22 12.06
N GLY A 87 8.05 2.16 12.61
CA GLY A 87 8.19 1.94 14.05
C GLY A 87 7.38 0.74 14.57
N PRO A 88 6.04 0.70 14.38
CA PRO A 88 5.24 -0.46 14.74
C PRO A 88 5.75 -1.75 14.08
N LYS A 89 5.88 -2.81 14.89
CA LYS A 89 6.27 -4.15 14.43
C LYS A 89 5.21 -5.18 14.83
N VAL A 90 5.16 -6.26 14.07
CA VAL A 90 4.30 -7.40 14.34
C VAL A 90 5.11 -8.50 15.01
N SER A 91 4.79 -8.80 16.27
CA SER A 91 5.46 -9.87 17.03
C SER A 91 4.85 -11.23 16.72
N ARG A 92 5.70 -12.25 16.56
CA ARG A 92 5.28 -13.65 16.41
C ARG A 92 6.18 -14.55 17.22
N VAL A 93 5.58 -15.60 17.79
CA VAL A 93 6.32 -16.63 18.51
C VAL A 93 6.82 -17.67 17.52
N ASP A 94 8.12 -17.95 17.53
CA ASP A 94 8.74 -19.08 16.85
C ASP A 94 8.91 -20.23 17.84
N MET A 95 8.06 -21.25 17.70
CA MET A 95 8.03 -22.42 18.58
C MET A 95 9.30 -23.29 18.45
N ASN A 96 10.12 -23.09 17.43
CA ASN A 96 11.39 -23.80 17.27
C ASN A 96 12.54 -23.17 18.09
N LYS A 97 12.35 -21.93 18.56
CA LYS A 97 13.31 -21.22 19.41
C LYS A 97 12.91 -21.37 20.89
N LYS A 98 13.89 -21.39 21.79
CA LYS A 98 13.67 -21.51 23.25
C LYS A 98 14.13 -20.25 23.98
N GLY A 99 13.52 -19.99 25.13
CA GLY A 99 13.85 -18.85 25.99
C GLY A 99 13.42 -17.52 25.37
N GLU A 100 14.09 -16.43 25.75
CA GLU A 100 13.77 -15.06 25.35
C GLU A 100 13.91 -14.80 23.84
N ASN A 101 14.62 -15.67 23.11
CA ASN A 101 14.79 -15.59 21.66
C ASN A 101 13.63 -16.17 20.85
N ASN A 102 12.52 -16.56 21.49
CA ASN A 102 11.37 -17.16 20.80
C ASN A 102 10.39 -16.14 20.19
N VAL A 103 10.64 -14.83 20.31
CA VAL A 103 9.80 -13.79 19.71
C VAL A 103 10.54 -13.11 18.57
N ASP A 104 10.00 -13.23 17.36
CA ASP A 104 10.44 -12.50 16.18
C ASP A 104 9.58 -11.25 15.98
N LEU A 105 10.22 -10.13 15.61
CA LEU A 105 9.56 -8.86 15.33
C LEU A 105 9.69 -8.52 13.85
N PHE A 106 8.55 -8.42 13.16
CA PHE A 106 8.51 -8.13 11.72
C PHE A 106 8.09 -6.67 11.48
N ASP A 107 8.89 -5.93 10.73
CA ASP A 107 8.54 -4.63 10.17
C ASP A 107 7.55 -4.82 9.02
N VAL A 108 6.39 -4.20 9.16
CA VAL A 108 5.30 -4.28 8.19
C VAL A 108 5.07 -2.97 7.45
N PHE A 109 5.94 -1.97 7.62
CA PHE A 109 5.82 -0.69 6.95
C PHE A 109 5.87 -0.84 5.42
N GLY A 110 4.94 -0.18 4.73
CA GLY A 110 4.93 -0.15 3.27
C GLY A 110 3.63 0.42 2.68
N PRO A 111 3.66 0.87 1.42
CA PRO A 111 2.46 1.33 0.74
C PRO A 111 1.40 0.23 0.65
N LEU A 112 0.13 0.60 0.72
CA LEU A 112 -1.00 -0.31 0.62
C LEU A 112 -2.08 0.26 -0.29
N VAL A 113 -2.56 -0.57 -1.20
CA VAL A 113 -3.74 -0.33 -2.04
C VAL A 113 -4.76 -1.41 -1.72
N ILE A 114 -6.01 -1.01 -1.48
CA ILE A 114 -7.13 -1.93 -1.25
C ILE A 114 -8.17 -1.66 -2.33
N CYS A 115 -8.56 -2.71 -3.05
CA CYS A 115 -9.62 -2.71 -4.04
C CYS A 115 -10.75 -3.60 -3.53
N THR A 116 -11.92 -3.03 -3.22
CA THR A 116 -13.03 -3.79 -2.63
C THR A 116 -14.36 -3.08 -2.81
N GLU A 117 -15.46 -3.82 -2.76
CA GLU A 117 -16.81 -3.24 -2.74
C GLU A 117 -17.22 -2.74 -1.35
N SER A 118 -16.46 -3.13 -0.31
CA SER A 118 -16.74 -2.75 1.06
C SER A 118 -16.47 -1.26 1.31
N ASN A 119 -17.17 -0.71 2.30
CA ASN A 119 -16.83 0.61 2.83
C ASN A 119 -15.49 0.56 3.56
N ILE A 120 -14.80 1.71 3.54
CA ILE A 120 -13.62 1.91 4.37
C ILE A 120 -14.00 1.76 5.85
N PRO A 121 -13.24 1.01 6.64
CA PRO A 121 -13.52 0.89 8.06
C PRO A 121 -12.87 2.06 8.82
N GLU A 122 -13.48 2.42 9.95
CA GLU A 122 -13.00 3.49 10.83
C GLU A 122 -11.51 3.36 11.23
N PRO A 123 -10.97 2.16 11.59
CA PRO A 123 -9.61 2.06 12.13
C PRO A 123 -8.50 2.42 11.14
N ILE A 124 -8.77 2.48 9.84
CA ILE A 124 -7.79 2.90 8.83
C ILE A 124 -8.25 4.11 8.02
N GLU A 125 -9.45 4.65 8.28
CA GLU A 125 -10.01 5.75 7.52
C GLU A 125 -9.10 6.98 7.53
N ASP A 126 -8.56 7.33 8.70
CA ASP A 126 -7.68 8.47 8.87
C ASP A 126 -6.34 8.33 8.12
N ARG A 127 -5.98 7.12 7.67
CA ARG A 127 -4.70 6.79 7.00
C ARG A 127 -4.81 6.73 5.49
N THR A 128 -6.00 6.97 4.96
CA THR A 128 -6.38 6.48 3.64
C THR A 128 -6.91 7.59 2.75
N ILE A 129 -6.49 7.55 1.50
CA ILE A 129 -7.08 8.33 0.41
C ILE A 129 -8.11 7.44 -0.27
N LYS A 130 -9.39 7.76 -0.06
CA LYS A 130 -10.53 7.00 -0.60
C LYS A 130 -10.88 7.48 -2.00
N PHE A 131 -10.98 6.55 -2.94
CA PHE A 131 -11.50 6.74 -4.27
C PHE A 131 -12.84 6.02 -4.40
N GLN A 132 -13.91 6.80 -4.58
CA GLN A 132 -15.23 6.25 -4.86
C GLN A 132 -15.39 6.07 -6.37
N MET A 133 -15.20 4.84 -6.81
CA MET A 133 -15.21 4.44 -8.20
C MET A 133 -16.65 4.39 -8.74
N LYS A 134 -16.81 4.87 -9.97
CA LYS A 134 -18.06 4.82 -10.73
C LYS A 134 -17.82 4.08 -12.04
N GLU A 135 -18.90 3.66 -12.68
CA GLU A 135 -18.83 3.11 -14.02
C GLU A 135 -18.25 4.15 -14.97
N ASN A 136 -17.47 3.67 -15.93
CA ASN A 136 -16.86 4.53 -16.92
C ASN A 136 -17.93 5.05 -17.88
N GLU A 137 -18.03 6.37 -18.03
CA GLU A 137 -19.00 7.01 -18.92
C GLU A 137 -18.54 7.01 -20.39
N SER A 138 -17.26 6.69 -20.64
CA SER A 138 -16.61 6.74 -21.95
C SER A 138 -16.01 5.36 -22.33
N PRO A 139 -16.81 4.41 -22.85
CA PRO A 139 -16.31 3.09 -23.23
C PRO A 139 -15.18 3.12 -24.27
N GLU A 140 -15.10 4.18 -25.08
CA GLU A 140 -14.05 4.37 -26.10
C GLU A 140 -12.63 4.50 -25.53
N VAL A 141 -12.50 4.85 -24.25
CA VAL A 141 -11.20 4.89 -23.57
C VAL A 141 -10.83 3.57 -22.91
N GLU A 142 -11.71 2.57 -22.93
CA GLU A 142 -11.43 1.21 -22.45
C GLU A 142 -10.56 0.47 -23.45
N ASN A 143 -9.27 0.73 -23.35
CA ASN A 143 -8.26 0.03 -24.14
C ASN A 143 -7.52 -0.97 -23.26
N ASP A 144 -6.77 -1.88 -23.87
CA ASP A 144 -5.81 -2.68 -23.13
C ASP A 144 -4.69 -1.78 -22.59
N TRP A 145 -4.07 -2.24 -21.50
CA TRP A 145 -2.95 -1.53 -20.93
C TRP A 145 -1.72 -1.61 -21.84
N ASP A 146 -1.20 -0.46 -22.29
CA ASP A 146 -0.06 -0.40 -23.19
C ASP A 146 1.26 -0.73 -22.46
N LEU A 147 1.83 -1.90 -22.80
CA LEU A 147 3.09 -2.38 -22.25
C LEU A 147 4.30 -1.51 -22.62
N THR A 148 4.24 -0.83 -23.78
CA THR A 148 5.34 0.07 -24.20
C THR A 148 5.38 1.29 -23.30
N THR A 149 4.21 1.92 -23.07
CA THR A 149 4.07 3.02 -22.12
C THR A 149 4.38 2.58 -20.68
N GLU A 150 3.97 1.36 -20.28
CA GLU A 150 4.33 0.79 -18.97
C GLU A 150 5.84 0.76 -18.75
N GLN A 151 6.58 0.17 -19.69
CA GLN A 151 8.02 0.03 -19.56
C GLN A 151 8.72 1.40 -19.56
N ALA A 152 8.30 2.32 -20.43
CA ALA A 152 8.84 3.68 -20.44
C ALA A 152 8.62 4.40 -19.11
N LEU A 153 7.46 4.23 -18.48
CA LEU A 153 7.18 4.79 -17.15
C LEU A 153 8.05 4.15 -16.07
N ILE A 154 8.21 2.82 -16.09
CA ILE A 154 9.07 2.09 -15.14
C ILE A 154 10.54 2.55 -15.28
N ASP A 155 11.03 2.74 -16.49
CA ASP A 155 12.39 3.22 -16.75
C ASP A 155 12.59 4.63 -16.17
N LEU A 156 11.64 5.53 -16.42
CA LEU A 156 11.65 6.88 -15.85
C LEU A 156 11.60 6.87 -14.32
N LEU A 157 10.76 6.03 -13.72
CA LEU A 157 10.66 5.89 -12.26
C LEU A 157 11.93 5.27 -11.66
N THR A 158 12.58 4.37 -12.39
CA THR A 158 13.86 3.77 -12.00
C THR A 158 14.99 4.80 -12.05
N LEU A 159 15.05 5.62 -13.09
CA LEU A 159 15.99 6.75 -13.18
C LEU A 159 15.70 7.80 -12.09
N PHE A 160 14.43 8.09 -11.83
CA PHE A 160 14.00 8.95 -10.73
C PHE A 160 14.55 8.45 -9.40
N ARG A 161 14.35 7.16 -9.08
CA ARG A 161 14.93 6.54 -7.89
C ARG A 161 16.45 6.67 -7.84
N ALA A 162 17.14 6.31 -8.92
CA ALA A 162 18.60 6.39 -8.98
C ALA A 162 19.11 7.82 -8.74
N LYS A 163 18.38 8.83 -9.22
CA LYS A 163 18.73 10.25 -9.06
C LYS A 163 18.46 10.78 -7.65
N PHE A 164 17.42 10.32 -6.96
CA PHE A 164 16.93 10.93 -5.74
C PHE A 164 17.05 10.08 -4.47
N LYS A 165 17.34 8.78 -4.57
CA LYS A 165 17.57 7.92 -3.41
C LYS A 165 18.72 8.45 -2.54
N GLY A 166 18.52 8.45 -1.22
CA GLY A 166 19.46 8.96 -0.23
C GLY A 166 19.59 10.49 -0.18
N LYS A 167 18.76 11.23 -0.93
CA LYS A 167 18.72 12.70 -0.85
C LYS A 167 17.62 13.15 0.10
N GLU A 168 17.87 14.25 0.79
CA GLU A 168 16.86 14.88 1.63
C GLU A 168 15.69 15.35 0.77
N LEU A 169 14.48 14.96 1.18
CA LEU A 169 13.27 15.39 0.49
C LEU A 169 13.03 16.89 0.72
N PRO A 170 12.54 17.63 -0.30
CA PRO A 170 12.23 19.05 -0.16
C PRO A 170 11.23 19.32 0.96
N LYS A 171 11.29 20.54 1.49
CA LYS A 171 10.25 21.06 2.39
C LYS A 171 9.01 21.39 1.57
N HIS A 172 7.84 21.16 2.16
CA HIS A 172 6.56 21.57 1.61
C HIS A 172 5.77 22.35 2.66
N GLU A 173 4.89 23.22 2.21
CA GLU A 173 3.97 23.94 3.10
C GLU A 173 2.91 22.99 3.67
N LYS A 174 2.38 23.34 4.84
CA LYS A 174 1.35 22.54 5.48
C LYS A 174 0.04 22.59 4.68
N LEU A 175 -0.40 21.45 4.19
CA LEU A 175 -1.56 21.32 3.30
C LEU A 175 -2.88 21.18 4.06
N ALA A 176 -2.82 20.55 5.23
CA ALA A 176 -4.01 20.20 6.01
C ALA A 176 -3.73 20.19 7.51
N ARG A 177 -4.71 19.73 8.31
CA ARG A 177 -4.56 19.54 9.75
C ARG A 177 -4.37 18.06 10.08
N ARG A 178 -3.67 17.80 11.20
CA ARG A 178 -3.56 16.48 11.83
C ARG A 178 -3.14 15.38 10.83
N ARG A 179 -3.82 14.23 10.88
CA ARG A 179 -3.50 13.02 10.13
C ARG A 179 -3.56 13.20 8.61
N VAL A 180 -4.49 14.01 8.10
CA VAL A 180 -4.58 14.30 6.66
C VAL A 180 -3.28 14.94 6.16
N ASN A 181 -2.72 15.89 6.90
CA ASN A 181 -1.42 16.48 6.54
C ASN A 181 -0.28 15.47 6.62
N GLU A 182 -0.31 14.62 7.63
CA GLU A 182 0.69 13.59 7.88
C GLU A 182 0.76 12.60 6.70
N ILE A 183 -0.39 12.12 6.20
CA ILE A 183 -0.44 11.15 5.10
C ILE A 183 -0.22 11.76 3.71
N LEU A 184 -0.53 13.05 3.52
CA LEU A 184 -0.30 13.75 2.25
C LEU A 184 1.13 14.28 2.12
N SER A 185 1.76 14.68 3.22
CA SER A 185 3.14 15.18 3.26
C SER A 185 4.14 14.42 2.36
N PRO A 186 4.28 13.08 2.44
CA PRO A 186 5.22 12.37 1.58
C PRO A 186 4.91 12.50 0.08
N LEU A 187 3.65 12.66 -0.30
CA LEU A 187 3.25 12.79 -1.71
C LEU A 187 3.60 14.16 -2.30
N TYR A 188 3.71 15.21 -1.47
CA TYR A 188 4.07 16.56 -1.92
C TYR A 188 5.58 16.83 -1.81
N LYS A 189 6.30 15.95 -1.15
CA LYS A 189 7.75 15.99 -1.03
C LYS A 189 8.47 15.24 -2.15
N ILE A 190 7.78 14.36 -2.87
CA ILE A 190 8.34 13.49 -3.91
C ILE A 190 7.80 13.94 -5.26
#